data_AF-A0A2T0N4W7-F1
#
_entry.id   AF-A0A2T0N4W7-F1
#
_cell.length_a   1.000
_cell.length_b   1.000
_cell.length_c   1.000
_cell.angle_alpha   90.00
_cell.angle_beta   90.00
_cell.angle_gamma   90.00
#
_symmetry.space_group_name_H-M   'P 1'
#
loop_
_entity.id
_entity.type
_entity.pdbx_description
1 polymer ?
#
loop_
_entity_poly.entity_id
_entity_poly.type
_entity_poly.pdbx_seq_one_letter_code
_entity_poly.pdbx_strand_id
1 'polypeptide(L)'
;MSSYDDDTLPLQPPIRLPGESTLAAAVRAAPLAAELKPEGDDAEVLAAWSGHCRERLAEDEGLLLELIRMFLSREPLKGEAPETLTGLGLVRHAEPYTLSWLGLWVARQIIAETTGQDIPVMGSLADADATALLHGLRAYPESERGEELAGWLKDRDPAEAAAEIGSVLGAVSPLSRAVGVEVLSANLGDEGRRALARRLEEPKLGAVIAARTGRDERQPSPEEIAWVLVDMAAALLEFGGETGEVIESIALGMDAEEQAGTIAILAFGDHPWTGQVLRVFIEHHPDERVSAAARKALRRLRGLADVRG
;
A
#
# COMPACT_ATOMS: atom_id res chain seq x y z
N MET A 1 14.62 -3.08 -11.03
CA MET A 1 14.15 -3.70 -9.78
C MET A 1 14.51 -2.74 -8.67
N SER A 2 13.55 -1.92 -8.23
CA SER A 2 13.75 -0.98 -7.12
C SER A 2 14.11 -1.80 -5.89
N SER A 3 15.20 -1.43 -5.22
CA SER A 3 15.47 -1.89 -3.86
C SER A 3 14.27 -1.46 -3.03
N TYR A 4 13.48 -2.42 -2.54
CA TYR A 4 12.56 -2.15 -1.44
C TYR A 4 13.46 -2.05 -0.21
N ASP A 5 13.97 -0.83 0.02
CA ASP A 5 14.71 -0.51 1.24
C ASP A 5 13.74 -0.51 2.42
N ASP A 6 14.29 -0.94 3.56
CA ASP A 6 13.65 -1.20 4.86
C ASP A 6 12.98 0.03 5.52
N ASP A 7 12.95 1.17 4.82
CA ASP A 7 12.42 2.47 5.24
C ASP A 7 11.11 2.84 4.52
N THR A 8 10.38 1.88 3.93
CA THR A 8 9.04 2.16 3.44
C THR A 8 8.12 2.44 4.62
N LEU A 9 7.74 3.71 4.79
CA LEU A 9 6.65 4.11 5.69
C LEU A 9 5.45 3.19 5.46
N PRO A 10 4.69 2.85 6.52
CA PRO A 10 3.50 2.04 6.37
C PRO A 10 2.54 2.68 5.36
N LEU A 11 1.76 1.85 4.67
CA LEU A 11 0.81 2.33 3.69
C LEU A 11 -0.14 3.34 4.32
N GLN A 12 -0.15 4.55 3.77
CA GLN A 12 -0.98 5.63 4.28
C GLN A 12 -2.39 5.51 3.70
N PRO A 13 -3.43 5.57 4.55
CA PRO A 13 -4.81 5.48 4.08
C PRO A 13 -5.16 6.62 3.12
N PRO A 14 -6.16 6.43 2.25
CA PRO A 14 -6.59 7.45 1.31
C PRO A 14 -7.01 8.72 2.05
N ILE A 15 -6.80 9.86 1.40
CA ILE A 15 -7.34 11.14 1.85
C ILE A 15 -8.56 11.54 1.03
N ARG A 16 -9.39 12.41 1.61
CA ARG A 16 -10.49 13.04 0.88
C ARG A 16 -10.14 14.48 0.57
N LEU A 17 -10.06 14.80 -0.71
CA LEU A 17 -9.83 16.15 -1.21
C LEU A 17 -11.00 16.58 -2.09
N PRO A 18 -11.36 17.87 -2.09
CA PRO A 18 -12.27 18.38 -3.10
C PRO A 18 -11.55 18.47 -4.45
N GLY A 19 -12.32 18.66 -5.53
CA GLY A 19 -11.77 18.83 -6.87
C GLY A 19 -10.87 20.06 -7.00
N GLU A 20 -10.08 20.06 -8.08
CA GLU A 20 -9.01 21.04 -8.35
C GLU A 20 -9.48 22.50 -8.24
N SER A 21 -10.63 22.83 -8.81
CA SER A 21 -11.18 24.18 -8.77
C SER A 21 -11.48 24.67 -7.35
N THR A 22 -11.89 23.77 -6.47
CA THR A 22 -12.15 24.09 -5.05
C THR A 22 -10.83 24.26 -4.30
N LEU A 23 -9.81 23.45 -4.59
CA LEU A 23 -8.47 23.63 -4.03
C LEU A 23 -7.86 24.96 -4.50
N ALA A 24 -7.93 25.29 -5.78
CA ALA A 24 -7.45 26.56 -6.31
C ALA A 24 -8.20 27.76 -5.73
N ALA A 25 -9.53 27.64 -5.52
CA ALA A 25 -10.29 28.65 -4.79
C ALA A 25 -9.82 28.79 -3.33
N ALA A 26 -9.50 27.69 -2.65
CA ALA A 26 -8.95 27.73 -1.30
C ALA A 26 -7.56 28.40 -1.27
N VAL A 27 -6.71 28.15 -2.28
CA VAL A 27 -5.42 28.85 -2.45
C VAL A 27 -5.64 30.35 -2.54
N ARG A 28 -6.54 30.80 -3.42
CA ARG A 28 -6.84 32.23 -3.61
C ARG A 28 -7.42 32.89 -2.35
N ALA A 29 -8.03 32.11 -1.45
CA ALA A 29 -8.55 32.56 -0.18
C ALA A 29 -7.53 32.49 0.98
N ALA A 30 -6.35 31.90 0.78
CA ALA A 30 -5.33 31.80 1.82
C ALA A 30 -4.78 33.19 2.18
N PRO A 31 -4.45 33.47 3.47
CA PRO A 31 -4.01 34.79 3.90
C PRO A 31 -2.80 35.36 3.14
N LEU A 32 -1.83 34.52 2.76
CA LEU A 32 -0.64 34.92 2.00
C LEU A 32 -0.87 35.00 0.48
N ALA A 33 -2.07 34.70 -0.01
CA ALA A 33 -2.34 34.69 -1.46
C ALA A 33 -2.12 36.06 -2.12
N ALA A 34 -2.41 37.15 -1.40
CA ALA A 34 -2.20 38.51 -1.92
C ALA A 34 -0.72 38.89 -2.07
N GLU A 35 0.16 38.31 -1.24
CA GLU A 35 1.61 38.49 -1.31
C GLU A 35 2.20 37.64 -2.42
N LEU A 36 1.83 36.36 -2.44
CA LEU A 36 2.42 35.35 -3.32
C LEU A 36 1.84 35.37 -4.74
N LYS A 37 0.65 35.95 -4.93
CA LYS A 37 -0.01 36.18 -6.22
C LYS A 37 0.03 34.96 -7.16
N PRO A 38 -0.56 33.82 -6.77
CA PRO A 38 -0.71 32.71 -7.70
C PRO A 38 -1.66 33.13 -8.83
N GLU A 39 -1.17 33.05 -10.07
CA GLU A 39 -1.89 33.41 -11.29
C GLU A 39 -2.00 32.20 -12.22
N GLY A 40 -2.89 32.28 -13.20
CA GLY A 40 -3.13 31.22 -14.18
C GLY A 40 -4.44 30.46 -13.95
N ASP A 41 -4.57 29.35 -14.67
CA ASP A 41 -5.64 28.39 -14.46
C ASP A 41 -5.52 27.65 -13.11
N ASP A 42 -6.47 26.77 -12.79
CA ASP A 42 -6.48 26.10 -11.49
C ASP A 42 -5.24 25.21 -11.26
N ALA A 43 -4.69 24.59 -12.31
CA ALA A 43 -3.50 23.76 -12.24
C ALA A 43 -2.24 24.60 -12.02
N GLU A 44 -2.12 25.71 -12.75
CA GLU A 44 -1.02 26.66 -12.62
C GLU A 44 -0.99 27.29 -11.22
N VAL A 45 -2.16 27.69 -10.69
CA VAL A 45 -2.32 28.22 -9.33
C VAL A 45 -1.86 27.21 -8.28
N LEU A 46 -2.28 25.95 -8.41
CA LEU A 46 -1.87 24.90 -7.48
C LEU A 46 -0.36 24.63 -7.57
N ALA A 47 0.19 24.46 -8.76
CA ALA A 47 1.61 24.20 -8.95
C ALA A 47 2.49 25.32 -8.34
N ALA A 48 2.13 26.59 -8.59
CA ALA A 48 2.82 27.74 -8.00
C ALA A 48 2.72 27.73 -6.46
N TRP A 49 1.53 27.46 -5.91
CA TRP A 49 1.31 27.41 -4.47
C TRP A 49 2.12 26.32 -3.78
N SER A 50 2.15 25.12 -4.37
CA SER A 50 2.96 24.00 -3.86
C SER A 50 4.45 24.35 -3.85
N GLY A 51 4.93 25.05 -4.88
CA GLY A 51 6.30 25.60 -4.92
C GLY A 51 6.59 26.51 -3.73
N HIS A 52 5.74 27.51 -3.49
CA HIS A 52 5.91 28.44 -2.36
C HIS A 52 5.80 27.77 -0.99
N CYS A 53 4.89 26.81 -0.82
CA CYS A 53 4.80 26.03 0.40
C CYS A 53 6.11 25.27 0.65
N ARG A 54 6.68 24.62 -0.37
CA ARG A 54 7.95 23.89 -0.22
C ARG A 54 9.10 24.80 0.16
N GLU A 55 9.24 25.94 -0.50
CA GLU A 55 10.30 26.91 -0.18
C GLU A 55 10.20 27.38 1.28
N ARG A 56 9.02 27.80 1.72
CA ARG A 56 8.79 28.28 3.09
C ARG A 56 8.95 27.18 4.15
N LEU A 57 8.52 25.95 3.86
CA LEU A 57 8.65 24.83 4.79
C LEU A 57 10.10 24.29 4.86
N ALA A 58 10.86 24.41 3.77
CA ALA A 58 12.28 24.01 3.75
C ALA A 58 13.16 24.95 4.59
N GLU A 59 12.72 26.19 4.84
CA GLU A 59 13.42 27.14 5.72
C GLU A 59 13.26 26.80 7.22
N ASP A 60 12.28 25.97 7.58
CA ASP A 60 11.98 25.57 8.96
C ASP A 60 11.69 24.05 9.05
N GLU A 61 12.74 23.28 9.34
CA GLU A 61 12.66 21.82 9.49
C GLU A 61 11.67 21.39 10.59
N GLY A 62 11.54 22.17 11.67
CA GLY A 62 10.60 21.89 12.75
C GLY A 62 9.15 21.98 12.26
N LEU A 63 8.86 23.00 11.46
CA LEU A 63 7.55 23.22 10.87
C LEU A 63 7.18 22.14 9.83
N LEU A 64 8.15 21.75 8.99
CA LEU A 64 7.97 20.66 8.03
C LEU A 64 7.65 19.34 8.74
N LEU A 65 8.41 19.00 9.78
CA LEU A 65 8.16 17.80 10.59
C LEU A 65 6.80 17.86 11.29
N GLU A 66 6.38 19.04 11.77
CA GLU A 66 5.06 19.23 12.35
C GLU A 66 3.94 18.97 11.32
N LEU A 67 4.05 19.52 10.10
CA LEU A 67 3.10 19.28 9.01
C LEU A 67 3.00 17.78 8.66
N ILE A 68 4.14 17.12 8.51
CA ILE A 68 4.19 15.67 8.22
C ILE A 68 3.55 14.89 9.37
N ARG A 69 3.87 15.22 10.62
CA ARG A 69 3.28 14.56 11.80
C ARG A 69 1.76 14.73 11.85
N MET A 70 1.25 15.95 11.61
CA MET A 70 -0.20 16.20 11.52
C MET A 70 -0.85 15.38 10.42
N PHE A 71 -0.16 15.22 9.29
CA PHE A 71 -0.66 14.43 8.17
C PHE A 71 -0.70 12.94 8.54
N LEU A 72 0.36 12.39 9.12
CA LEU A 72 0.43 10.96 9.45
C LEU A 72 -0.50 10.58 10.61
N SER A 73 -0.56 11.40 11.67
CA SER A 73 -1.40 11.09 12.84
C SER A 73 -2.89 11.35 12.62
N ARG A 74 -3.22 12.31 11.75
CA ARG A 74 -4.60 12.85 11.59
C ARG A 74 -5.19 13.40 12.89
N GLU A 75 -4.39 13.59 13.93
CA GLU A 75 -4.86 14.06 15.22
C GLU A 75 -4.88 15.59 15.28
N PRO A 76 -5.93 16.19 15.87
CA PRO A 76 -5.94 17.62 16.14
C PRO A 76 -4.86 18.04 17.15
N LEU A 77 -4.18 19.15 16.88
CA LEU A 77 -3.17 19.72 17.77
C LEU A 77 -3.76 20.84 18.62
N LYS A 78 -3.41 20.87 19.91
CA LYS A 78 -3.84 21.91 20.85
C LYS A 78 -2.95 23.16 20.74
N GLY A 79 -3.47 24.31 21.16
CA GLY A 79 -2.74 25.57 21.17
C GLY A 79 -2.90 26.38 19.89
N GLU A 80 -2.02 27.37 19.71
CA GLU A 80 -2.01 28.26 18.56
C GLU A 80 -1.29 27.61 17.37
N ALA A 81 -1.93 27.66 16.20
CA ALA A 81 -1.32 27.14 14.98
C ALA A 81 -0.19 28.08 14.52
N PRO A 82 0.94 27.55 14.01
CA PRO A 82 2.03 28.37 13.49
C PRO A 82 1.56 29.40 12.46
N GLU A 83 2.06 30.64 12.57
CA GLU A 83 1.68 31.74 11.67
C GLU A 83 1.95 31.42 10.20
N THR A 84 3.03 30.68 9.91
CA THR A 84 3.36 30.24 8.54
C THR A 84 2.31 29.27 7.98
N LEU A 85 1.91 28.24 8.74
CA LEU A 85 0.89 27.28 8.29
C LEU A 85 -0.48 27.95 8.13
N THR A 86 -0.80 28.85 9.05
CA THR A 86 -1.96 29.74 9.02
C THR A 86 -1.96 30.60 7.75
N GLY A 87 -0.86 31.29 7.49
CA GLY A 87 -0.71 32.20 6.37
C GLY A 87 -0.82 31.50 5.02
N LEU A 88 -0.26 30.29 4.93
CA LEU A 88 -0.37 29.42 3.76
C LEU A 88 -1.74 28.71 3.64
N GLY A 89 -2.63 28.88 4.61
CA GLY A 89 -3.95 28.25 4.64
C GLY A 89 -3.91 26.73 4.83
N LEU A 90 -2.80 26.18 5.36
CA LEU A 90 -2.59 24.74 5.52
C LEU A 90 -3.31 24.16 6.75
N VAL A 91 -3.78 25.02 7.65
CA VAL A 91 -4.48 24.62 8.87
C VAL A 91 -5.83 25.33 8.98
N ARG A 92 -6.78 24.70 9.67
CA ARG A 92 -8.06 25.31 10.03
C ARG A 92 -7.95 25.98 11.39
N HIS A 93 -8.40 27.24 11.47
CA HIS A 93 -8.46 28.02 12.71
C HIS A 93 -9.64 27.63 13.59
N ALA A 94 -9.58 26.45 14.18
CA ALA A 94 -10.46 26.02 15.26
C ALA A 94 -9.58 25.30 16.28
N GLU A 95 -9.75 25.52 17.59
CA GLU A 95 -8.99 24.76 18.60
C GLU A 95 -9.74 23.47 18.95
N PRO A 96 -9.08 22.29 18.92
CA PRO A 96 -7.71 22.03 18.43
C PRO A 96 -7.60 22.11 16.89
N TYR A 97 -6.48 22.64 16.39
CA TYR A 97 -6.31 22.90 14.97
C TYR A 97 -5.91 21.63 14.20
N THR A 98 -6.35 21.58 12.94
CA THR A 98 -6.21 20.43 12.05
C THR A 98 -5.77 20.89 10.67
N LEU A 99 -5.30 19.96 9.84
CA LEU A 99 -5.02 20.27 8.44
C LEU A 99 -6.29 20.71 7.71
N SER A 100 -6.15 21.77 6.92
CA SER A 100 -7.13 22.15 5.91
C SER A 100 -7.05 21.18 4.72
N TRP A 101 -7.93 21.35 3.72
CA TRP A 101 -7.78 20.61 2.46
C TRP A 101 -6.47 20.95 1.74
N LEU A 102 -6.02 22.21 1.81
CA LEU A 102 -4.71 22.60 1.29
C LEU A 102 -3.57 21.95 2.07
N GLY A 103 -3.68 21.89 3.41
CA GLY A 103 -2.70 21.22 4.25
C GLY A 103 -2.56 19.74 3.90
N LEU A 104 -3.68 19.03 3.74
CA LEU A 104 -3.70 17.64 3.31
C LEU A 104 -3.08 17.47 1.93
N TRP A 105 -3.44 18.32 0.98
CA TRP A 105 -2.94 18.26 -0.39
C TRP A 105 -1.43 18.54 -0.48
N VAL A 106 -0.93 19.62 0.15
CA VAL A 106 0.50 19.95 0.17
C VAL A 106 1.31 18.87 0.88
N ALA A 107 0.88 18.42 2.06
CA ALA A 107 1.59 17.38 2.80
C ALA A 107 1.65 16.06 2.01
N ARG A 108 0.57 15.68 1.31
CA ARG A 108 0.57 14.53 0.38
C ARG A 108 1.67 14.66 -0.69
N GLN A 109 1.81 15.83 -1.31
CA GLN A 109 2.83 16.04 -2.34
C GLN A 109 4.24 15.94 -1.76
N ILE A 110 4.48 16.56 -0.60
CA ILE A 110 5.78 16.50 0.09
C ILE A 110 6.14 15.05 0.44
N ILE A 111 5.19 14.27 0.99
CA ILE A 111 5.44 12.87 1.34
C ILE A 111 5.76 12.07 0.08
N ALA A 112 4.96 12.20 -0.98
CA ALA A 112 5.20 11.49 -2.23
C ALA A 112 6.57 11.81 -2.83
N GLU A 113 7.01 13.08 -2.79
CA GLU A 113 8.33 13.50 -3.27
C GLU A 113 9.47 12.96 -2.39
N THR A 114 9.27 12.93 -1.07
CA THR A 114 10.33 12.57 -0.11
C THR A 114 10.51 11.06 0.02
N THR A 115 9.40 10.30 -0.02
CA THR A 115 9.40 8.86 0.25
C THR A 115 9.15 8.01 -0.99
N GLY A 116 8.74 8.63 -2.10
CA GLY A 116 8.28 7.93 -3.30
C GLY A 116 6.92 7.26 -3.13
N GLN A 117 6.26 7.42 -1.98
CA GLN A 117 4.98 6.81 -1.69
C GLN A 117 3.83 7.73 -2.09
N ASP A 118 3.08 7.33 -3.12
CA ASP A 118 1.85 8.02 -3.46
C ASP A 118 0.72 7.63 -2.51
N ILE A 119 -0.01 8.63 -2.02
CA ILE A 119 -1.10 8.44 -1.06
C ILE A 119 -2.41 8.60 -1.83
N PRO A 120 -3.27 7.58 -1.92
CA PRO A 120 -4.46 7.69 -2.75
C PRO A 120 -5.39 8.83 -2.31
N VAL A 121 -6.10 9.41 -3.28
CA VAL A 121 -7.24 10.31 -2.99
C VAL A 121 -8.51 9.51 -3.28
N MET A 122 -9.48 9.54 -2.37
CA MET A 122 -10.75 8.85 -2.58
C MET A 122 -11.40 9.30 -3.90
N GLY A 123 -11.76 8.33 -4.74
CA GLY A 123 -12.31 8.50 -6.09
C GLY A 123 -11.26 8.66 -7.20
N SER A 124 -9.97 8.77 -6.88
CA SER A 124 -8.92 8.96 -7.89
C SER A 124 -8.69 7.73 -8.77
N LEU A 125 -9.14 6.54 -8.37
CA LEU A 125 -8.96 5.32 -9.14
C LEU A 125 -10.11 5.06 -10.11
N ALA A 126 -11.14 5.92 -10.19
CA ALA A 126 -12.35 5.66 -11.00
C ALA A 126 -12.05 5.29 -12.47
N ASP A 127 -11.08 5.97 -13.08
CA ASP A 127 -10.68 5.76 -14.48
C ASP A 127 -9.43 4.87 -14.62
N ALA A 128 -8.92 4.31 -13.53
CA ALA A 128 -7.70 3.49 -13.53
C ALA A 128 -7.92 2.12 -14.19
N ASP A 129 -6.86 1.44 -14.62
CA ASP A 129 -6.93 0.01 -14.96
C ASP A 129 -6.94 -0.87 -13.70
N ALA A 130 -7.24 -2.16 -13.86
CA ALA A 130 -7.27 -3.09 -12.72
C ALA A 130 -5.93 -3.23 -11.98
N THR A 131 -4.78 -3.04 -12.66
CA THR A 131 -3.46 -3.11 -12.01
C THR A 131 -3.30 -1.94 -11.05
N ALA A 132 -3.58 -0.73 -11.53
CA ALA A 132 -3.53 0.50 -10.75
C ALA A 132 -4.58 0.50 -9.64
N LEU A 133 -5.79 -0.03 -9.90
CA LEU A 133 -6.82 -0.22 -8.87
C LEU A 133 -6.30 -1.09 -7.72
N LEU A 134 -5.81 -2.30 -8.01
CA LEU A 134 -5.31 -3.22 -6.98
C LEU A 134 -4.06 -2.68 -6.28
N HIS A 135 -3.23 -1.91 -6.97
CA HIS A 135 -2.10 -1.23 -6.37
C HIS A 135 -2.54 -0.11 -5.42
N GLY A 136 -3.61 0.62 -5.71
CA GLY A 136 -4.14 1.67 -4.84
C GLY A 136 -4.89 1.10 -3.63
N LEU A 137 -5.78 0.13 -3.86
CA LEU A 137 -6.65 -0.45 -2.82
C LEU A 137 -5.88 -1.10 -1.66
N ARG A 138 -4.61 -1.46 -1.84
CA ARG A 138 -3.75 -1.99 -0.77
C ARG A 138 -3.59 -1.04 0.42
N ALA A 139 -3.73 0.27 0.18
CA ALA A 139 -3.64 1.29 1.21
C ALA A 139 -5.00 1.63 1.84
N TYR A 140 -6.11 1.12 1.30
CA TYR A 140 -7.45 1.48 1.77
C TYR A 140 -7.87 0.57 2.93
N PRO A 141 -8.42 1.14 4.02
CA PRO A 141 -9.12 0.36 5.03
C PRO A 141 -10.25 -0.47 4.40
N GLU A 142 -10.51 -1.66 4.92
CA GLU A 142 -11.58 -2.55 4.43
C GLU A 142 -12.94 -1.85 4.32
N SER A 143 -13.28 -1.03 5.32
CA SER A 143 -14.53 -0.26 5.33
C SER A 143 -14.64 0.77 4.20
N GLU A 144 -13.54 1.20 3.61
CA GLU A 144 -13.51 2.21 2.54
C GLU A 144 -13.25 1.62 1.15
N ARG A 145 -12.69 0.40 1.05
CA ARG A 145 -12.43 -0.28 -0.23
C ARG A 145 -13.68 -0.42 -1.09
N GLY A 146 -14.84 -0.65 -0.47
CA GLY A 146 -16.12 -0.77 -1.16
C GLY A 146 -16.57 0.52 -1.86
N GLU A 147 -16.27 1.70 -1.28
CA GLU A 147 -16.61 3.00 -1.87
C GLU A 147 -15.77 3.26 -3.13
N GLU A 148 -14.45 3.08 -3.05
CA GLU A 148 -13.55 3.27 -4.19
C GLU A 148 -13.86 2.28 -5.31
N LEU A 149 -14.09 1.00 -4.97
CA LEU A 149 -14.48 -0.02 -5.93
C LEU A 149 -15.80 0.34 -6.63
N ALA A 150 -16.80 0.84 -5.90
CA ALA A 150 -18.05 1.28 -6.49
C ALA A 150 -17.85 2.45 -7.47
N GLY A 151 -16.92 3.37 -7.16
CA GLY A 151 -16.51 4.43 -8.07
C GLY A 151 -15.91 3.89 -9.37
N TRP A 152 -14.96 2.95 -9.27
CA TRP A 152 -14.32 2.30 -10.42
C TRP A 152 -15.28 1.49 -11.29
N LEU A 153 -16.31 0.88 -10.68
CA LEU A 153 -17.32 0.06 -11.38
C LEU A 153 -18.43 0.86 -12.05
N LYS A 154 -18.61 2.14 -11.72
CA LYS A 154 -19.81 2.93 -12.03
C LYS A 154 -20.25 2.86 -13.50
N ASP A 155 -19.29 2.87 -14.42
CA ASP A 155 -19.52 2.89 -15.86
C ASP A 155 -18.91 1.66 -16.58
N ARG A 156 -18.67 0.56 -15.85
CA ARG A 156 -18.08 -0.68 -16.37
C ARG A 156 -19.09 -1.83 -16.41
N ASP A 157 -18.96 -2.72 -17.39
CA ASP A 157 -19.68 -4.00 -17.36
C ASP A 157 -19.12 -4.88 -16.22
N PRO A 158 -19.96 -5.43 -15.32
CA PRO A 158 -19.50 -6.22 -14.18
C PRO A 158 -18.69 -7.47 -14.56
N ALA A 159 -19.02 -8.13 -15.68
CA ALA A 159 -18.33 -9.34 -16.11
C ALA A 159 -16.96 -9.01 -16.71
N GLU A 160 -16.88 -7.94 -17.51
CA GLU A 160 -15.61 -7.42 -18.04
C GLU A 160 -14.70 -6.92 -16.91
N ALA A 161 -15.24 -6.16 -15.95
CA ALA A 161 -14.50 -5.66 -14.79
C ALA A 161 -13.93 -6.79 -13.92
N ALA A 162 -14.73 -7.83 -13.62
CA ALA A 162 -14.26 -9.00 -12.89
C ALA A 162 -13.19 -9.77 -13.68
N ALA A 163 -13.34 -9.88 -15.00
CA ALA A 163 -12.34 -10.52 -15.85
C ALA A 163 -11.02 -9.74 -15.90
N GLU A 164 -11.09 -8.41 -15.94
CA GLU A 164 -9.94 -7.50 -15.92
C GLU A 164 -9.13 -7.70 -14.62
N ILE A 165 -9.78 -7.61 -13.45
CA ILE A 165 -9.15 -7.86 -12.14
C ILE A 165 -8.56 -9.27 -12.09
N GLY A 166 -9.31 -10.28 -12.52
CA GLY A 166 -8.84 -11.66 -12.53
C GLY A 166 -7.63 -11.90 -13.46
N SER A 167 -7.45 -11.08 -14.49
CA SER A 167 -6.35 -11.21 -15.45
C SER A 167 -5.01 -10.70 -14.92
N VAL A 168 -5.05 -9.72 -14.00
CA VAL A 168 -3.84 -9.07 -13.47
C VAL A 168 -3.30 -9.76 -12.21
N LEU A 169 -4.10 -10.62 -11.54
CA LEU A 169 -3.73 -11.28 -10.28
C LEU A 169 -2.35 -11.95 -10.35
N GLY A 170 -1.98 -12.55 -11.49
CA GLY A 170 -0.69 -13.21 -11.68
C GLY A 170 0.52 -12.28 -11.55
N ALA A 171 0.38 -11.03 -11.99
CA ALA A 171 1.48 -10.09 -12.21
C ALA A 171 1.63 -9.00 -11.13
N VAL A 172 0.59 -8.77 -10.33
CA VAL A 172 0.61 -7.77 -9.24
C VAL A 172 1.40 -8.26 -8.03
N SER A 173 1.70 -7.34 -7.10
CA SER A 173 2.37 -7.68 -5.84
C SER A 173 1.51 -8.60 -4.97
N PRO A 174 2.12 -9.38 -4.07
CA PRO A 174 1.39 -10.25 -3.14
C PRO A 174 0.23 -9.58 -2.38
N LEU A 175 0.41 -8.36 -1.87
CA LEU A 175 -0.69 -7.66 -1.19
C LEU A 175 -1.80 -7.25 -2.18
N SER A 176 -1.47 -6.70 -3.34
CA SER A 176 -2.46 -6.39 -4.38
C SER A 176 -3.20 -7.64 -4.87
N ARG A 177 -2.52 -8.79 -4.93
CA ARG A 177 -3.13 -10.09 -5.24
C ARG A 177 -4.11 -10.53 -4.17
N ALA A 178 -3.75 -10.38 -2.88
CA ALA A 178 -4.63 -10.65 -1.76
C ALA A 178 -5.92 -9.82 -1.85
N VAL A 179 -5.78 -8.51 -2.05
CA VAL A 179 -6.90 -7.58 -2.23
C VAL A 179 -7.75 -7.96 -3.45
N GLY A 180 -7.12 -8.31 -4.57
CA GLY A 180 -7.86 -8.71 -5.78
C GLY A 180 -8.67 -9.99 -5.60
N VAL A 181 -8.14 -10.98 -4.88
CA VAL A 181 -8.89 -12.20 -4.53
C VAL A 181 -10.07 -11.89 -3.61
N GLU A 182 -9.87 -11.03 -2.61
CA GLU A 182 -10.94 -10.56 -1.72
C GLU A 182 -12.04 -9.83 -2.50
N VAL A 183 -11.67 -8.86 -3.33
CA VAL A 183 -12.61 -8.09 -4.16
C VAL A 183 -13.44 -9.01 -5.06
N LEU A 184 -12.80 -9.97 -5.74
CA LEU A 184 -13.51 -10.91 -6.60
C LEU A 184 -14.39 -11.89 -5.81
N SER A 185 -13.97 -12.34 -4.64
CA SER A 185 -14.72 -13.34 -3.86
C SER A 185 -15.88 -12.73 -3.06
N ALA A 186 -15.69 -11.52 -2.52
CA ALA A 186 -16.63 -10.88 -1.59
C ALA A 186 -17.46 -9.76 -2.22
N ASN A 187 -16.92 -8.98 -3.17
CA ASN A 187 -17.57 -7.74 -3.64
C ASN A 187 -18.22 -7.87 -5.03
N LEU A 188 -17.75 -8.76 -5.89
CA LEU A 188 -18.21 -8.88 -7.29
C LEU A 188 -19.17 -10.04 -7.57
N GLY A 189 -19.70 -10.68 -6.52
CA GLY A 189 -20.76 -11.69 -6.63
C GLY A 189 -20.40 -12.86 -7.57
N ASP A 190 -21.35 -13.24 -8.44
CA ASP A 190 -21.16 -14.37 -9.36
C ASP A 190 -20.06 -14.13 -10.40
N GLU A 191 -19.94 -12.90 -10.92
CA GLU A 191 -18.92 -12.61 -11.93
C GLU A 191 -17.51 -12.72 -11.36
N GLY A 192 -17.32 -12.23 -10.13
CA GLY A 192 -16.07 -12.40 -9.40
C GLY A 192 -15.74 -13.88 -9.12
N ARG A 193 -16.73 -14.68 -8.69
CA ARG A 193 -16.57 -16.13 -8.52
C ARG A 193 -16.14 -16.83 -9.81
N ARG A 194 -16.76 -16.49 -10.96
CA ARG A 194 -16.39 -17.06 -12.27
C ARG A 194 -15.00 -16.63 -12.70
N ALA A 195 -14.62 -15.38 -12.45
CA ALA A 195 -13.27 -14.89 -12.74
C ALA A 195 -12.20 -15.64 -11.95
N LEU A 196 -12.42 -15.89 -10.65
CA LEU A 196 -11.51 -16.72 -9.84
C LEU A 196 -11.48 -18.17 -10.30
N ALA A 197 -12.63 -18.76 -10.61
CA ALA A 197 -12.71 -20.16 -11.06
C ALA A 197 -11.85 -20.41 -12.32
N ARG A 198 -11.79 -19.44 -13.25
CA ARG A 198 -10.94 -19.52 -14.46
C ARG A 198 -9.43 -19.58 -14.15
N ARG A 199 -9.02 -19.14 -12.96
CA ARG A 199 -7.60 -19.06 -12.55
C ARG A 199 -7.16 -20.20 -11.64
N LEU A 200 -8.09 -21.03 -11.15
CA LEU A 200 -7.78 -22.14 -10.24
C LEU A 200 -6.85 -23.18 -10.86
N GLU A 201 -6.90 -23.40 -12.17
CA GLU A 201 -6.03 -24.36 -12.85
C GLU A 201 -4.61 -23.83 -13.13
N GLU A 202 -4.37 -22.53 -12.93
CA GLU A 202 -3.04 -21.96 -13.12
C GLU A 202 -2.11 -22.42 -11.98
N PRO A 203 -0.94 -23.02 -12.28
CA PRO A 203 0.02 -23.41 -11.25
C PRO A 203 0.41 -22.20 -10.40
N LYS A 204 0.59 -22.40 -9.09
CA LYS A 204 0.97 -21.36 -8.11
C LYS A 204 -0.14 -20.34 -7.84
N LEU A 205 -0.59 -19.58 -8.85
CA LEU A 205 -1.69 -18.62 -8.69
C LEU A 205 -2.97 -19.32 -8.23
N GLY A 206 -3.34 -20.42 -8.86
CA GLY A 206 -4.50 -21.23 -8.46
C GLY A 206 -4.39 -21.78 -7.04
N ALA A 207 -3.17 -22.13 -6.59
CA ALA A 207 -2.93 -22.54 -5.20
C ALA A 207 -3.11 -21.38 -4.21
N VAL A 208 -2.64 -20.17 -4.54
CA VAL A 208 -2.87 -18.96 -3.73
C VAL A 208 -4.35 -18.63 -3.64
N ILE A 209 -5.07 -18.67 -4.78
CA ILE A 209 -6.51 -18.43 -4.81
C ILE A 209 -7.24 -19.49 -3.96
N ALA A 210 -6.89 -20.77 -4.11
CA ALA A 210 -7.51 -21.84 -3.34
C ALA A 210 -7.30 -21.66 -1.82
N ALA A 211 -6.06 -21.38 -1.40
CA ALA A 211 -5.73 -21.13 0.00
C ALA A 211 -6.50 -19.93 0.58
N ARG A 212 -6.58 -18.81 -0.17
CA ARG A 212 -7.29 -17.60 0.29
C ARG A 212 -8.81 -17.73 0.27
N THR A 213 -9.37 -18.65 -0.52
CA THR A 213 -10.83 -18.84 -0.64
C THR A 213 -11.34 -20.07 0.10
N GLY A 214 -10.49 -20.76 0.87
CA GLY A 214 -10.86 -21.93 1.67
C GLY A 214 -11.20 -23.18 0.84
N ARG A 215 -10.53 -23.36 -0.30
CA ARG A 215 -10.69 -24.54 -1.18
C ARG A 215 -9.72 -25.66 -0.79
N ASP A 216 -9.99 -26.27 0.36
CA ASP A 216 -9.17 -27.32 0.96
C ASP A 216 -9.14 -28.61 0.12
N GLU A 217 -10.05 -28.76 -0.85
CA GLU A 217 -10.07 -29.89 -1.78
C GLU A 217 -8.86 -29.92 -2.74
N ARG A 218 -8.21 -28.77 -2.97
CA ARG A 218 -7.03 -28.69 -3.83
C ARG A 218 -5.84 -29.31 -3.10
N GLN A 219 -5.12 -30.18 -3.80
CA GLN A 219 -3.85 -30.74 -3.32
C GLN A 219 -2.67 -30.04 -4.00
N PRO A 220 -2.14 -28.94 -3.43
CA PRO A 220 -1.01 -28.24 -4.01
C PRO A 220 0.26 -29.11 -3.95
N SER A 221 1.08 -29.00 -4.99
CA SER A 221 2.43 -29.55 -4.99
C SER A 221 3.32 -28.87 -3.93
N PRO A 222 4.44 -29.48 -3.51
CA PRO A 222 5.38 -28.84 -2.58
C PRO A 222 5.89 -27.46 -3.05
N GLU A 223 6.07 -27.26 -4.35
CA GLU A 223 6.45 -25.96 -4.92
C GLU A 223 5.35 -24.92 -4.78
N GLU A 224 4.09 -25.30 -5.01
CA GLU A 224 2.93 -24.43 -4.81
C GLU A 224 2.73 -24.09 -3.34
N ILE A 225 2.93 -25.03 -2.41
CA ILE A 225 2.88 -24.76 -0.97
C ILE A 225 3.92 -23.71 -0.59
N ALA A 226 5.16 -23.87 -1.04
CA ALA A 226 6.21 -22.88 -0.81
C ALA A 226 5.85 -21.51 -1.40
N TRP A 227 5.27 -21.48 -2.61
CA TRP A 227 4.83 -20.24 -3.24
C TRP A 227 3.72 -19.54 -2.46
N VAL A 228 2.70 -20.28 -1.99
CA VAL A 228 1.59 -19.75 -1.18
C VAL A 228 2.11 -19.12 0.12
N LEU A 229 2.98 -19.83 0.84
CA LEU A 229 3.54 -19.34 2.10
C LEU A 229 4.34 -18.05 1.90
N VAL A 230 5.14 -17.98 0.83
CA VAL A 230 5.89 -16.75 0.52
C VAL A 230 4.95 -15.61 0.10
N ASP A 231 3.94 -15.85 -0.73
CA ASP A 231 2.96 -14.83 -1.15
C ASP A 231 2.20 -14.27 0.06
N MET A 232 1.74 -15.12 0.97
CA MET A 232 1.04 -14.69 2.19
C MET A 232 1.95 -13.89 3.12
N ALA A 233 3.19 -14.36 3.36
CA ALA A 233 4.15 -13.63 4.17
C ALA A 233 4.54 -12.28 3.54
N ALA A 234 4.76 -12.24 2.23
CA ALA A 234 5.09 -11.01 1.51
C ALA A 234 3.91 -10.02 1.54
N ALA A 235 2.66 -10.48 1.43
CA ALA A 235 1.49 -9.63 1.55
C ALA A 235 1.40 -8.95 2.93
N LEU A 236 1.73 -9.67 4.01
CA LEU A 236 1.78 -9.10 5.35
C LEU A 236 2.90 -8.06 5.50
N LEU A 237 4.09 -8.34 4.93
CA LEU A 237 5.20 -7.39 4.91
C LEU A 237 4.86 -6.12 4.12
N GLU A 238 4.20 -6.26 2.97
CA GLU A 238 3.76 -5.13 2.15
C GLU A 238 2.68 -4.28 2.81
N PHE A 239 1.82 -4.88 3.65
CA PHE A 239 0.75 -4.16 4.33
C PHE A 239 1.32 -3.14 5.33
N GLY A 240 2.44 -3.49 5.95
CA GLY A 240 3.07 -2.69 6.99
C GLY A 240 2.47 -2.98 8.36
N GLY A 241 3.29 -2.81 9.39
CA GLY A 241 3.00 -3.16 10.78
C GLY A 241 4.31 -3.29 11.54
N GLU A 242 4.26 -3.47 12.86
CA GLU A 242 5.50 -3.77 13.60
C GLU A 242 6.06 -5.11 13.10
N THR A 243 7.34 -5.15 12.72
CA THR A 243 7.96 -6.35 12.11
C THR A 243 7.81 -7.60 12.98
N GLY A 244 7.73 -7.44 14.31
CA GLY A 244 7.42 -8.51 15.26
C GLY A 244 6.02 -9.09 15.07
N GLU A 245 4.99 -8.26 14.93
CA GLU A 245 3.59 -8.70 14.69
C GLU A 245 3.45 -9.43 13.35
N VAL A 246 4.19 -8.98 12.33
CA VAL A 246 4.23 -9.65 11.03
C VAL A 246 4.84 -11.04 11.16
N ILE A 247 5.94 -11.18 11.91
CA ILE A 247 6.57 -12.48 12.16
C ILE A 247 5.64 -13.41 12.95
N GLU A 248 4.98 -12.92 14.00
CA GLU A 248 3.99 -13.69 14.76
C GLU A 248 2.81 -14.13 13.90
N SER A 249 2.34 -13.26 13.00
CA SER A 249 1.26 -13.59 12.07
C SER A 249 1.67 -14.69 11.07
N ILE A 250 2.91 -14.66 10.58
CA ILE A 250 3.44 -15.72 9.70
C ILE A 250 3.69 -17.02 10.46
N ALA A 251 3.97 -16.96 11.76
CA ALA A 251 4.16 -18.15 12.58
C ALA A 251 2.90 -19.03 12.67
N LEU A 252 1.69 -18.49 12.42
CA LEU A 252 0.42 -19.24 12.38
C LEU A 252 0.20 -20.15 13.61
N GLY A 253 0.72 -19.76 14.78
CA GLY A 253 0.65 -20.55 16.02
C GLY A 253 1.57 -21.77 16.09
N MET A 254 2.47 -21.96 15.12
CA MET A 254 3.47 -23.03 15.10
C MET A 254 4.55 -22.80 16.15
N ASP A 255 5.09 -23.87 16.72
CA ASP A 255 6.29 -23.75 17.55
C ASP A 255 7.56 -23.49 16.71
N ALA A 256 8.66 -23.14 17.35
CA ALA A 256 9.88 -22.78 16.63
C ALA A 256 10.54 -23.95 15.86
N GLU A 257 10.30 -25.20 16.22
CA GLU A 257 10.79 -26.36 15.45
C GLU A 257 9.96 -26.55 14.18
N GLU A 258 8.64 -26.48 14.33
CA GLU A 258 7.67 -26.51 13.22
C GLU A 258 7.94 -25.36 12.24
N GLN A 259 8.12 -24.13 12.74
CA GLN A 259 8.46 -22.97 11.92
C GLN A 259 9.79 -23.16 11.18
N ALA A 260 10.83 -23.66 11.85
CA ALA A 260 12.12 -23.92 11.21
C ALA A 260 11.99 -24.97 10.08
N GLY A 261 11.13 -25.99 10.28
CA GLY A 261 10.75 -26.96 9.27
C GLY A 261 10.07 -26.31 8.06
N THR A 262 9.08 -25.44 8.29
CA THR A 262 8.38 -24.69 7.25
C THR A 262 9.33 -23.76 6.48
N ILE A 263 10.17 -22.99 7.16
CA ILE A 263 11.13 -22.09 6.50
C ILE A 263 12.08 -22.85 5.58
N ALA A 264 12.47 -24.07 5.96
CA ALA A 264 13.34 -24.89 5.14
C ALA A 264 12.72 -25.25 3.77
N ILE A 265 11.39 -25.28 3.66
CA ILE A 265 10.69 -25.59 2.40
C ILE A 265 10.55 -24.38 1.48
N LEU A 266 10.63 -23.14 2.01
CA LEU A 266 10.46 -21.92 1.21
C LEU A 266 11.50 -21.80 0.09
N ALA A 267 12.70 -22.38 0.27
CA ALA A 267 13.75 -22.41 -0.74
C ALA A 267 13.44 -23.29 -1.96
N PHE A 268 12.40 -24.14 -1.91
CA PHE A 268 12.01 -24.95 -3.07
C PHE A 268 11.16 -24.16 -4.08
N GLY A 269 10.47 -23.12 -3.63
CA GLY A 269 9.72 -22.21 -4.49
C GLY A 269 10.62 -21.18 -5.19
N ASP A 270 10.21 -20.75 -6.36
CA ASP A 270 10.83 -19.71 -7.18
C ASP A 270 10.13 -18.34 -7.03
N HIS A 271 9.43 -18.11 -5.92
CA HIS A 271 8.70 -16.86 -5.68
C HIS A 271 9.67 -15.66 -5.66
N PRO A 272 9.38 -14.56 -6.41
CA PRO A 272 10.28 -13.40 -6.47
C PRO A 272 10.62 -12.80 -5.10
N TRP A 273 9.67 -12.88 -4.16
CA TRP A 273 9.80 -12.37 -2.79
C TRP A 273 10.47 -13.33 -1.80
N THR A 274 10.80 -14.57 -2.19
CA THR A 274 11.39 -15.56 -1.24
C THR A 274 12.64 -15.00 -0.57
N GLY A 275 13.50 -14.32 -1.32
CA GLY A 275 14.72 -13.74 -0.78
C GLY A 275 14.47 -12.64 0.27
N GLN A 276 13.42 -11.83 0.09
CA GLN A 276 13.05 -10.76 1.02
C GLN A 276 12.44 -11.32 2.29
N VAL A 277 11.45 -12.21 2.17
CA VAL A 277 10.83 -12.89 3.32
C VAL A 277 11.89 -13.59 4.18
N LEU A 278 12.83 -14.31 3.56
CA LEU A 278 13.90 -14.97 4.30
C LEU A 278 14.84 -13.99 5.03
N ARG A 279 15.10 -12.80 4.49
CA ARG A 279 15.93 -11.79 5.18
C ARG A 279 15.25 -11.27 6.44
N VAL A 280 13.96 -10.97 6.37
CA VAL A 280 13.18 -10.52 7.53
C VAL A 280 13.24 -11.55 8.67
N PHE A 281 13.08 -12.85 8.36
CA PHE A 281 13.25 -13.91 9.36
C PHE A 281 14.68 -14.02 9.93
N ILE A 282 15.71 -13.66 9.16
CA ILE A 282 17.10 -13.68 9.63
C ILE A 282 17.37 -12.53 10.59
N GLU A 283 16.79 -11.36 10.32
CA GLU A 283 17.06 -10.10 11.00
C GLU A 283 16.20 -9.90 12.25
N HIS A 284 14.95 -10.37 12.23
CA HIS A 284 13.95 -9.99 13.24
C HIS A 284 13.32 -11.15 14.02
N HIS A 285 13.56 -12.41 13.63
CA HIS A 285 12.93 -13.54 14.35
C HIS A 285 13.58 -13.76 15.73
N PRO A 286 12.81 -13.92 16.83
CA PRO A 286 13.36 -14.02 18.18
C PRO A 286 14.05 -15.37 18.48
N ASP A 287 13.64 -16.46 17.83
CA ASP A 287 14.27 -17.79 17.98
C ASP A 287 15.38 -18.02 16.93
N GLU A 288 16.60 -18.28 17.42
CA GLU A 288 17.78 -18.49 16.57
C GLU A 288 17.68 -19.70 15.63
N ARG A 289 16.90 -20.73 15.97
CA ARG A 289 16.73 -21.93 15.13
C ARG A 289 16.03 -21.58 13.83
N VAL A 290 15.01 -20.74 13.93
CA VAL A 290 14.21 -20.26 12.80
C VAL A 290 15.08 -19.36 11.91
N SER A 291 15.81 -18.41 12.48
CA SER A 291 16.77 -17.59 11.73
C SER A 291 17.87 -18.43 11.07
N ALA A 292 18.38 -19.47 11.74
CA ALA A 292 19.38 -20.38 11.16
C ALA A 292 18.82 -21.19 9.98
N ALA A 293 17.57 -21.66 10.08
CA ALA A 293 16.86 -22.29 8.98
C ALA A 293 16.69 -21.32 7.80
N ALA A 294 16.33 -20.06 8.05
CA ALA A 294 16.20 -19.02 7.04
C ALA A 294 17.53 -18.74 6.32
N ARG A 295 18.65 -18.63 7.06
CA ARG A 295 20.00 -18.50 6.46
C ARG A 295 20.33 -19.68 5.56
N LYS A 296 19.97 -20.91 5.97
CA LYS A 296 20.20 -22.13 5.16
C LYS A 296 19.34 -22.14 3.90
N ALA A 297 18.07 -21.77 4.02
CA ALA A 297 17.14 -21.62 2.90
C ALA A 297 17.64 -20.56 1.90
N LEU A 298 18.09 -19.39 2.38
CA LEU A 298 18.59 -18.31 1.53
C LEU A 298 19.86 -18.72 0.76
N ARG A 299 20.78 -19.46 1.40
CA ARG A 299 21.95 -20.03 0.72
C ARG A 299 21.54 -21.03 -0.37
N ARG A 300 20.54 -21.89 -0.10
CA ARG A 300 20.02 -22.84 -1.09
C ARG A 300 19.35 -22.13 -2.26
N LEU A 301 18.56 -21.10 -2.01
CA LEU A 301 17.89 -20.30 -3.04
C LEU A 301 18.91 -19.73 -4.04
N ARG A 302 20.01 -19.15 -3.54
CA ARG A 302 21.10 -18.64 -4.37
C ARG A 302 21.76 -19.75 -5.21
N GLY A 303 22.09 -20.88 -4.58
CA GLY A 303 22.66 -22.01 -5.30
C GLY A 303 21.73 -22.64 -6.34
N LEU A 304 20.41 -22.60 -6.15
CA LEU A 304 19.43 -23.05 -7.15
C LEU A 304 19.29 -22.08 -8.32
N ALA A 305 19.39 -20.77 -8.07
CA ALA A 305 19.41 -19.76 -9.12
C ALA A 305 20.62 -19.93 -10.05
N ASP A 306 21.79 -20.23 -9.48
CA ASP A 306 23.04 -20.48 -10.25
C ASP A 306 22.96 -21.73 -11.14
N VAL A 307 22.04 -22.67 -10.86
CA VAL A 307 21.84 -23.90 -11.65
C VAL A 307 20.73 -23.74 -12.71
N ARG A 308 19.85 -22.74 -12.55
CA ARG A 308 18.71 -22.48 -13.45
C ARG A 308 19.02 -21.40 -14.51
N GLY A 309 20.10 -20.64 -14.35
CA GLY A 309 20.64 -19.70 -15.34
C GLY A 309 21.67 -20.36 -16.25
#